data_AF-A0A6A4GDU9-F1
#
_entry.id   AF-A0A6A4GDU9-F1
#
_cell.length_a   1.000
_cell.length_b   1.000
_cell.length_c   1.000
_cell.angle_alpha   90.00
_cell.angle_beta   90.00
_cell.angle_gamma   90.00
#
_symmetry.space_group_name_H-M   'P 1'
#
loop_
_entity.id
_entity.type
_entity.pdbx_description
1 polymer ?
#
loop_
_entity_poly.entity_id
_entity_poly.type
_entity_poly.pdbx_seq_one_letter_code
_entity_poly.pdbx_strand_id
1 'polypeptide(L)' 'MTSPTDPYGPVHASPEGPGDARPTALQIIQDCSLLNALGGKVIFVTGTSSGIGIETVRALHATGADVYMQLRNVEKGE' A
#
# COMPACT_ATOMS: atom_id res chain seq x y z
N MET A 1 6.71 -22.57 6.51
CA MET A 1 7.87 -21.70 6.23
C MET A 1 7.43 -20.72 5.17
N THR A 2 7.63 -19.42 5.37
CA THR A 2 7.32 -18.38 4.37
C THR A 2 8.38 -18.43 3.25
N SER A 3 7.96 -18.28 1.99
CA SER A 3 8.89 -18.21 0.86
C SER A 3 9.42 -16.78 0.72
N PRO A 4 10.67 -16.56 0.28
CA PRO A 4 11.16 -15.22 -0.03
C PRO A 4 10.29 -14.45 -1.04
N THR A 5 9.58 -15.16 -1.92
CA THR A 5 8.67 -14.57 -2.91
C THR A 5 7.20 -14.56 -2.47
N ASP A 6 6.90 -15.17 -1.31
CA ASP A 6 5.55 -15.23 -0.75
C ASP A 6 5.62 -15.12 0.80
N PRO A 7 5.98 -13.93 1.32
CA PRO A 7 6.12 -13.71 2.76
C PRO A 7 4.78 -13.79 3.51
N TYR A 8 3.66 -13.63 2.83
CA TYR A 8 2.32 -13.59 3.43
C TYR A 8 1.45 -14.81 3.09
N GLY A 9 1.96 -15.80 2.36
CA GLY A 9 1.21 -16.98 1.95
C GLY A 9 0.38 -17.65 3.06
N PRO A 10 0.92 -17.87 4.27
CA PRO A 10 0.16 -18.49 5.36
C PRO A 10 -1.09 -17.73 5.78
N VAL A 11 -1.05 -16.39 5.83
CA VAL A 11 -2.19 -15.56 6.26
C VAL A 11 -3.25 -15.40 5.15
N HIS A 12 -2.94 -15.83 3.93
CA HIS A 12 -3.90 -15.87 2.83
C HIS A 12 -4.66 -17.20 2.74
N ALA A 13 -4.33 -18.21 3.57
CA ALA A 13 -4.95 -19.54 3.51
C ALA A 13 -6.42 -19.57 3.99
N SER A 14 -6.79 -18.74 4.97
CA SER A 14 -8.17 -18.61 5.49
C SER A 14 -8.47 -17.15 5.84
N PRO A 15 -9.05 -16.37 4.90
CA PRO A 15 -9.41 -14.97 5.14
C PRO A 15 -10.66 -14.86 6.04
N GLU A 16 -10.60 -14.00 7.06
CA GLU A 16 -11.69 -13.78 8.03
C GLU A 16 -12.40 -12.44 7.82
N GLY A 17 -12.01 -11.69 6.79
CA GLY A 17 -12.65 -10.43 6.40
C GLY A 17 -11.84 -9.20 6.80
N PRO A 18 -12.48 -8.02 6.91
CA PRO A 18 -11.78 -6.77 7.23
C PRO A 18 -11.04 -6.84 8.58
N GLY A 19 -9.77 -6.46 8.58
CA GLY A 19 -8.94 -6.47 9.79
C GLY A 19 -8.35 -7.84 10.16
N ASP A 20 -8.44 -8.83 9.27
CA ASP A 20 -7.77 -10.12 9.45
C ASP A 20 -6.23 -10.03 9.38
N ALA A 21 -5.57 -11.17 9.45
CA ALA A 21 -4.10 -11.26 9.55
C ALA A 21 -3.35 -10.87 8.26
N ARG A 22 -4.04 -10.56 7.16
CA ARG A 22 -3.37 -10.12 5.92
C ARG A 22 -2.75 -8.73 6.10
N PRO A 23 -1.60 -8.47 5.46
CA PRO A 23 -0.87 -7.25 5.69
C PRO A 23 -1.62 -6.01 5.19
N THR A 24 -1.42 -4.90 5.88
CA THR A 24 -1.81 -3.58 5.39
C THR A 24 -0.77 -3.08 4.38
N ALA A 25 -1.15 -2.11 3.55
CA ALA A 25 -0.21 -1.48 2.62
C ALA A 25 1.00 -0.87 3.35
N LEU A 26 0.79 -0.29 4.55
CA LEU A 26 1.85 0.26 5.37
C LEU A 26 2.77 -0.83 5.94
N GLN A 27 2.22 -1.97 6.36
CA GLN A 27 3.01 -3.11 6.83
C GLN A 27 3.97 -3.59 5.74
N ILE A 28 3.51 -3.65 4.48
CA ILE A 28 4.36 -4.03 3.35
C ILE A 28 5.54 -3.07 3.18
N ILE A 29 5.29 -1.75 3.28
CA ILE A 29 6.35 -0.74 3.22
C ILE A 29 7.38 -0.92 4.35
N GLN A 30 6.92 -1.25 5.56
CA GLN A 30 7.78 -1.51 6.72
C GLN A 30 8.61 -2.78 6.54
N ASP A 31 7.97 -3.88 6.14
CA ASP A 31 8.61 -5.18 5.90
C ASP A 31 9.68 -5.08 4.80
N CYS A 32 9.44 -4.25 3.78
CA CYS A 32 10.40 -3.94 2.73
C CYS A 32 11.47 -2.89 3.13
N SER A 33 11.44 -2.36 4.36
CA SER A 33 12.36 -1.32 4.83
C SER A 33 12.36 -0.05 3.97
N LEU A 34 11.18 0.36 3.46
CA LEU A 34 11.04 1.45 2.51
C LEU A 34 10.56 2.79 3.12
N LEU A 35 10.34 2.85 4.44
CA LEU A 35 9.99 4.11 5.11
C LEU A 35 11.08 5.17 4.86
N ASN A 36 10.67 6.34 4.36
CA ASN A 36 11.55 7.45 3.96
C ASN A 36 12.69 7.08 2.97
N ALA A 37 12.64 5.91 2.34
CA ALA A 37 13.73 5.42 1.50
C ALA A 37 13.64 5.89 0.03
N LEU A 38 12.48 6.40 -0.39
CA LEU A 38 12.20 6.77 -1.78
C LEU A 38 12.12 8.28 -2.00
N GLY A 39 12.76 9.07 -1.14
CA GLY A 39 12.91 10.51 -1.31
C GLY A 39 13.41 10.90 -2.72
N GLY A 40 12.78 11.92 -3.31
CA GLY A 40 13.11 12.41 -4.65
C GLY A 40 12.68 11.46 -5.78
N LYS A 41 11.82 10.46 -5.49
CA LYS A 41 11.12 9.69 -6.51
C LYS A 41 9.71 10.22 -6.67
N VAL A 42 9.20 10.12 -7.90
CA VAL A 42 7.83 10.47 -8.25
C VAL A 42 7.08 9.18 -8.57
N ILE A 43 5.92 8.99 -7.93
CA ILE A 43 5.08 7.81 -8.11
C ILE A 43 3.69 8.26 -8.58
N PHE A 44 3.22 7.70 -9.69
CA PHE A 44 1.89 7.98 -10.22
C PHE A 44 0.99 6.76 -10.01
N VAL A 45 -0.14 6.95 -9.32
CA VAL A 45 -1.08 5.88 -8.97
C VAL A 45 -2.45 6.15 -9.57
N THR A 46 -3.00 5.17 -10.27
CA THR A 46 -4.35 5.22 -10.85
C THR A 46 -5.36 4.47 -9.98
N GLY A 47 -6.64 4.86 -10.06
CA GLY A 47 -7.71 4.12 -9.37
C GLY A 47 -7.74 4.39 -7.86
N THR A 48 -7.36 5.60 -7.46
CA THR A 48 -7.22 5.99 -6.05
C THR A 48 -8.51 6.52 -5.42
N SER A 49 -9.64 6.45 -6.14
CA SER A 49 -10.92 7.01 -5.67
C SER A 49 -11.67 6.15 -4.66
N SER A 50 -11.25 4.91 -4.42
CA SER A 50 -11.89 3.99 -3.47
C SER A 50 -11.05 2.72 -3.24
N GLY A 51 -11.40 1.95 -2.21
CA GLY A 51 -10.81 0.64 -1.95
C GLY A 51 -9.32 0.73 -1.64
N ILE A 52 -8.55 -0.25 -2.14
CA ILE A 52 -7.12 -0.37 -1.83
C ILE A 52 -6.28 0.80 -2.36
N GLY A 53 -6.74 1.51 -3.39
CA GLY A 53 -5.99 2.62 -3.98
C GLY A 53 -5.70 3.75 -3.00
N ILE A 54 -6.61 4.00 -2.06
CA ILE A 54 -6.44 5.02 -1.00
C ILE A 54 -5.29 4.64 -0.07
N GLU A 55 -5.32 3.40 0.44
CA GLU A 55 -4.30 2.91 1.37
C GLU A 55 -2.95 2.72 0.69
N THR A 56 -2.93 2.35 -0.60
CA THR A 56 -1.71 2.28 -1.42
C THR A 56 -1.01 3.64 -1.48
N VAL A 57 -1.73 4.73 -1.76
CA VAL A 57 -1.10 6.06 -1.82
C VAL A 57 -0.60 6.49 -0.46
N ARG A 58 -1.37 6.28 0.61
CA ARG A 58 -0.94 6.60 1.98
C ARG A 58 0.37 5.89 2.34
N ALA A 59 0.46 4.60 2.04
CA ALA A 59 1.67 3.82 2.30
C ALA A 59 2.86 4.29 1.43
N LEU A 60 2.63 4.57 0.15
CA LEU A 60 3.68 5.09 -0.75
C LEU A 60 4.17 6.48 -0.32
N HIS A 61 3.29 7.35 0.16
CA HIS A 61 3.69 8.65 0.68
C HIS A 61 4.59 8.51 1.93
N ALA A 62 4.37 7.50 2.77
CA ALA A 62 5.24 7.19 3.91
C ALA A 62 6.69 6.78 3.51
N THR A 63 6.93 6.47 2.24
CA THR A 63 8.27 6.23 1.71
C THR A 63 9.07 7.52 1.46
N GLY A 64 8.44 8.69 1.60
CA GLY A 64 9.04 10.00 1.29
C GLY A 64 9.04 10.37 -0.19
N ALA A 65 8.38 9.58 -1.04
CA ALA A 65 8.19 9.88 -2.46
C ALA A 65 7.10 10.95 -2.67
N ASP A 66 7.22 11.70 -3.76
CA ASP A 66 6.13 12.55 -4.27
C ASP A 66 5.10 11.66 -4.96
N VAL A 67 3.87 11.61 -4.44
CA VAL A 67 2.83 10.71 -4.96
C VAL A 67 1.73 11.51 -5.65
N TYR A 68 1.52 11.25 -6.94
CA TYR A 68 0.42 11.79 -7.72
C TYR A 68 -0.69 10.77 -7.85
N MET A 69 -1.90 11.18 -7.49
CA MET A 69 -3.09 10.35 -7.48
C MET A 69 -4.00 10.69 -8.64
N GLN A 70 -4.44 9.69 -9.39
CA GLN A 70 -5.46 9.84 -10.42
C GLN A 70 -6.80 9.31 -9.92
N LEU A 71 -7.77 10.22 -9.87
CA LEU A 71 -9.14 9.99 -9.45
C LEU A 71 -10.11 10.78 -10.33
N ARG A 72 -11.34 10.27 -10.46
CA ARG A 72 -12.41 10.90 -11.26
C ARG A 72 -13.19 11.98 -10.49
N ASN A 73 -13.22 11.90 -9.17
CA ASN A 73 -13.90 12.86 -8.29
C ASN A 73 -12.88 13.35 -7.25
N VAL A 74 -12.51 14.63 -7.33
CA VAL A 74 -11.53 15.29 -6.47
C VAL A 74 -11.91 15.23 -4.98
N GLU A 75 -13.21 15.34 -4.66
CA GLU A 75 -13.71 15.26 -3.29
C GLU A 75 -13.42 13.91 -2.61
N LYS A 76 -13.19 12.85 -3.39
CA LYS A 76 -12.81 11.53 -2.84
C LYS A 76 -11.31 11.41 -2.56
N GLY A 77 -10.51 12.37 -3.01
CA GLY A 77 -9.05 12.39 -2.86
C GLY A 77 -8.54 13.42 -1.85
N GLU A 78 -9.42 14.25 -1.29
CA GLU A 78 -9.17 15.11 -0.12
C GLU A 78 -9.39 14.34 1.19
#